data_AF-A0A1A8RAS3-F1
#
_entry.id   AF-A0A1A8RAS3-F1
#
_cell.length_a   1.000
_cell.length_b   1.000
_cell.length_c   1.000
_cell.angle_alpha   90.00
_cell.angle_beta   90.00
_cell.angle_gamma   90.00
#
_symmetry.space_group_name_H-M   'P 1'
#
loop_
_entity.id
_entity.type
_entity.pdbx_description
1 polymer ?
#
loop_
_entity_poly.entity_id
_entity_poly.type
_entity_poly.pdbx_seq_one_letter_code
_entity_poly.pdbx_strand_id
1 'polypeptide(L)' 'LARDGGGEETTGRVRVNVLDVNDNAPLFQKDAYVGSVRENEPTAQSLARIKATDDDSPPNNLLTYTITSAS' A
#
# COMPACT_ATOMS: atom_id res chain seq x y z
N LEU A 1 3.08 28.58 -23.72
CA LEU A 1 3.33 29.84 -24.46
C LEU A 1 2.44 29.82 -25.69
N ALA A 2 1.56 30.78 -25.82
CA ALA A 2 0.83 31.02 -27.06
C ALA A 2 1.42 32.28 -27.69
N ARG A 3 1.76 32.22 -28.98
CA ARG A 3 2.32 33.33 -29.74
C ARG A 3 1.55 33.46 -31.05
N ASP A 4 1.15 34.66 -31.42
CA ASP A 4 0.52 34.92 -32.72
C ASP A 4 1.54 35.34 -33.79
N GLY A 5 1.07 35.45 -35.04
CA GLY A 5 1.91 35.87 -36.18
C GLY A 5 2.31 37.35 -36.17
N GLY A 6 1.71 38.17 -35.29
CA GLY A 6 2.04 39.58 -35.09
C GLY A 6 3.13 39.81 -34.04
N GLY A 7 3.49 38.77 -33.28
CA GLY A 7 4.55 38.80 -32.29
C GLY A 7 4.06 38.91 -30.85
N GLU A 8 2.75 38.98 -30.62
CA GLU A 8 2.16 38.98 -29.28
C GLU A 8 2.29 37.59 -28.64
N GLU A 9 2.65 37.56 -27.36
CA GLU A 9 2.84 36.34 -26.58
C GLU A 9 2.06 36.37 -25.28
N THR A 10 1.53 35.21 -24.88
CA THR A 10 0.91 35.03 -23.57
C THR A 10 1.23 33.65 -22.98
N THR A 11 1.18 33.56 -21.66
CA THR A 11 1.40 32.31 -20.93
C THR A 11 0.22 32.02 -20.00
N GLY A 12 -0.24 30.78 -20.02
CA GLY A 12 -1.16 30.24 -19.03
C GLY A 12 -0.47 29.23 -18.13
N ARG A 13 -0.93 29.10 -16.88
CA ARG A 13 -0.47 28.06 -15.97
C ARG A 13 -1.46 26.88 -16.01
N VAL A 14 -0.94 25.68 -16.20
CA VAL A 14 -1.71 24.44 -16.11
C VAL A 14 -1.32 23.73 -14.82
N ARG A 15 -2.32 23.22 -14.09
CA ARG A 15 -2.11 22.31 -12.96
C ARG A 15 -2.46 20.91 -13.41
N VAL A 16 -1.49 20.00 -13.33
CA VAL A 16 -1.71 18.57 -13.54
C VAL A 16 -1.68 17.91 -12.17
N ASN A 17 -2.71 17.15 -11.85
CA ASN A 17 -2.76 16.30 -10.65
C ASN A 17 -2.63 14.86 -11.12
N VAL A 18 -1.59 14.16 -10.67
CA VAL A 18 -1.46 12.72 -10.88
C VAL A 18 -2.23 12.03 -9.76
N LEU A 19 -3.13 11.13 -10.14
CA LEU A 19 -3.90 10.32 -9.21
C LEU A 19 -3.28 8.93 -9.14
N ASP A 20 -3.25 8.40 -7.93
CA ASP A 20 -2.84 7.04 -7.63
C ASP A 20 -3.84 6.03 -8.21
N VAL A 21 -3.33 4.92 -8.74
CA VAL A 21 -4.12 3.75 -9.15
C VAL A 21 -3.68 2.57 -8.30
N ASN A 22 -4.59 1.63 -8.04
CA ASN A 22 -4.25 0.43 -7.27
C ASN A 22 -3.50 -0.55 -8.18
N ASP A 23 -2.17 -0.41 -8.23
CA ASP A 23 -1.29 -1.25 -9.05
C ASP A 23 -0.19 -1.96 -8.25
N ASN A 24 -0.13 -1.77 -6.94
CA ASN A 24 0.77 -2.50 -6.04
C ASN A 24 -0.04 -3.49 -5.18
N ALA A 25 0.27 -4.79 -5.31
CA ALA A 25 -0.36 -5.79 -4.45
C ALA A 25 0.29 -5.80 -3.05
N PRO A 26 -0.47 -6.09 -1.97
CA PRO A 26 0.10 -6.28 -0.64
C PRO A 26 1.16 -7.39 -0.60
N LEU A 27 2.31 -7.10 0.00
CA LEU A 27 3.44 -8.03 0.15
C LEU A 27 3.74 -8.31 1.62
N PHE A 28 3.76 -9.58 2.01
CA PHE A 28 4.24 -9.98 3.33
C PHE A 28 5.76 -9.78 3.46
N GLN A 29 6.22 -9.39 4.65
CA GLN A 29 7.66 -9.18 4.89
C GLN A 29 8.50 -10.46 4.92
N LYS A 30 7.85 -11.62 5.03
CA LYS A 30 8.49 -12.94 5.06
C LYS A 30 7.63 -13.94 4.30
N ASP A 31 8.29 -14.90 3.65
CA ASP A 31 7.61 -16.03 2.99
C ASP A 31 6.94 -16.98 4.00
N ALA A 32 7.50 -17.07 5.22
CA ALA A 32 6.97 -17.88 6.30
C ALA A 32 7.15 -17.20 7.66
N TYR A 33 6.14 -17.35 8.51
CA TYR A 33 6.17 -16.92 9.91
C TYR A 33 6.07 -18.15 10.79
N VAL A 34 7.17 -18.49 11.47
CA VAL A 34 7.24 -19.66 12.35
C VAL A 34 7.22 -19.18 13.80
N GLY A 35 6.32 -19.74 14.60
CA GLY A 35 6.23 -19.52 16.04
C GLY A 35 5.98 -20.84 16.75
N SER A 36 6.36 -20.92 18.01
CA SER A 36 6.12 -22.07 18.87
C SER A 36 5.48 -21.60 20.17
N VAL A 37 4.48 -22.33 20.65
CA VAL A 37 3.82 -22.11 21.93
C VAL A 37 3.95 -23.37 22.77
N ARG A 38 4.11 -23.24 24.09
CA ARG A 38 4.05 -24.40 24.99
C ARG A 38 2.60 -24.68 25.33
N GLU A 39 2.27 -25.94 25.52
CA GLU A 39 0.90 -26.38 25.84
C GLU A 39 0.32 -25.73 27.11
N ASN A 40 1.18 -25.36 28.06
CA ASN A 40 0.80 -24.77 29.34
C ASN A 40 0.90 -23.23 29.35
N GLU A 41 1.08 -22.58 28.18
CA GLU A 41 1.06 -21.12 28.10
C GLU A 41 -0.35 -20.55 28.33
N PRO A 42 -0.48 -19.34 28.89
CA PRO A 42 -1.76 -18.70 29.13
C PRO A 42 -2.55 -18.42 27.84
N THR A 43 -3.87 -18.53 27.94
CA THR A 43 -4.84 -18.28 26.86
C THR A 43 -4.98 -16.79 26.52
N ALA A 44 -3.93 -16.14 26.03
CA ALA A 44 -3.96 -14.79 25.42
C ALA A 44 -2.62 -14.38 24.80
N GLN A 45 -1.66 -15.29 24.66
CA GLN A 45 -0.33 -14.90 24.19
C GLN A 45 -0.34 -14.62 22.68
N SER A 46 0.23 -13.48 22.30
CA SER A 46 0.51 -13.18 20.89
C SER A 46 1.60 -14.11 20.39
N LEU A 47 1.24 -15.04 19.50
CA LEU A 47 2.16 -16.06 18.95
C LEU A 47 3.08 -15.49 17.87
N ALA A 48 2.51 -14.73 16.95
CA ALA A 48 3.22 -14.18 15.81
C ALA A 48 2.57 -12.85 15.39
N ARG A 49 3.43 -11.90 14.99
CA ARG A 49 2.99 -10.66 14.36
C ARG A 49 3.29 -10.71 12.88
N ILE A 50 2.22 -10.80 12.08
CA ILE A 50 2.30 -10.78 10.63
C ILE A 50 2.28 -9.33 10.16
N LYS A 51 3.07 -9.00 9.14
CA LYS A 51 3.12 -7.65 8.56
C LYS A 51 3.23 -7.74 7.04
N ALA A 52 2.33 -7.04 6.36
CA ALA A 52 2.42 -6.76 4.94
C ALA A 52 2.60 -5.25 4.70
N THR A 53 3.06 -4.90 3.49
CA THR A 53 3.19 -3.53 2.98
C THR A 53 2.56 -3.45 1.60
N ASP A 54 2.03 -2.28 1.29
CA ASP A 54 1.45 -1.93 0.01
C ASP A 54 1.90 -0.49 -0.28
N ASP A 55 2.54 -0.30 -1.43
CA ASP A 55 3.23 0.93 -1.80
C ASP A 55 2.31 1.95 -2.48
N ASP A 56 1.03 1.64 -2.64
CA ASP A 56 0.03 2.58 -3.12
C ASP A 56 -0.25 3.71 -2.11
N SER A 57 -0.98 4.73 -2.56
CA SER A 57 -1.48 5.79 -1.69
C SER A 57 -2.79 5.40 -1.00
N PRO A 58 -3.14 5.97 0.17
CA PRO A 58 -4.47 5.78 0.72
C PRO A 58 -5.56 6.25 -0.27
N PRO A 59 -6.66 5.50 -0.46
CA PRO A 59 -7.05 4.31 0.30
C PRO A 59 -6.56 2.97 -0.28
N ASN A 60 -5.84 2.98 -1.40
CA ASN A 60 -5.46 1.77 -2.13
C ASN A 60 -4.52 0.86 -1.32
N ASN A 61 -3.71 1.43 -0.43
CA ASN A 61 -2.84 0.68 0.48
C ASN A 61 -3.49 0.18 1.79
N LEU A 62 -4.82 0.15 1.88
CA LEU A 62 -5.52 -0.33 3.07
C LEU A 62 -5.49 -1.87 3.15
N LEU A 63 -4.87 -2.39 4.21
CA LEU A 63 -4.65 -3.83 4.38
C LEU A 63 -5.73 -4.51 5.23
N THR A 64 -6.23 -5.65 4.74
CA THR A 64 -7.09 -6.59 5.50
C THR A 64 -6.41 -7.96 5.58
N TYR A 65 -6.38 -8.56 6.76
CA TYR A 65 -5.75 -9.85 7.01
C TYR A 65 -6.80 -10.94 7.27
N THR A 66 -6.62 -12.14 6.75
CA THR A 66 -7.52 -13.28 6.97
C THR A 66 -6.72 -14.58 6.98
N ILE A 67 -7.10 -15.51 7.85
CA ILE A 67 -6.57 -16.88 7.86
C ILE A 67 -7.42 -17.70 6.88
N THR A 68 -6.82 -18.19 5.80
CA THR A 68 -7.53 -18.89 4.73
C THR A 68 -7.63 -20.40 4.97
N SER A 69 -6.75 -20.97 5.80
CA SER A 69 -6.75 -22.37 6.16
C SER A 69 -6.13 -22.57 7.54
N ALA A 70 -6.70 -23.48 8.30
CA ALA A 70 -6.13 -24.03 9.53
C ALA A 70 -6.35 -25.55 9.48
N SER A 71 -5.27 -26.29 9.63
CA SER A 71 -5.24 -27.75 9.69
C SER A 71 -5.31 -28.24 11.12
#